data_AF-A0AAV1N138-F1
#
_entry.id   AF-A0AAV1N138-F1
#
_cell.length_a   1.000
_cell.length_b   1.000
_cell.length_c   1.000
_cell.angle_alpha   90.00
_cell.angle_beta   90.00
_cell.angle_gamma   90.00
#
_symmetry.space_group_name_H-M   'P 1'
#
loop_
_entity.id
_entity.type
_entity.pdbx_description
1 polymer ?
#
loop_
_entity_poly.entity_id
_entity_poly.type
_entity_poly.pdbx_seq_one_letter_code
_entity_poly.pdbx_strand_id
1 'polypeptide(L)'
;MEASDPIMRSYCFIVVFTLFALSATQASVGLPAKFEGKARSYQSKGVIRSRREDCPHGTFNHENIECCKCNKGQRLKEACTATSSTKCEKCENGTYNSLPNALLSCELCISCSQPNANLDVREPCTSVSDTKCQCKKDHYCIGGMKDTCRLCNPCKMCGHDGIKEPCTATSNTVCNGKSEGGILPIILGVVLTILICGIAGTVFFLWKKKRRTQQDISRQENGNAILEMVPLNVPCVDLSPFVHDIAEVIEWKDMEAIATRTGVQKTIIEASKRNHPNDYQEQTLELLKEWVEQQGMQASEKLVQMLQEKGRRHTAEKVHDILHRGSST
;
A
#
# COMPACT_ATOMS: atom_id res chain seq x y z
N MET A 1 23.90 27.87 14.17
CA MET A 1 23.90 26.53 14.78
C MET A 1 22.55 26.32 15.44
N GLU A 2 21.57 25.86 14.67
CA GLU A 2 20.29 25.38 15.16
C GLU A 2 20.29 23.87 14.94
N ALA A 3 20.52 23.12 16.01
CA ALA A 3 20.25 21.69 16.06
C ALA A 3 18.81 21.54 16.56
N SER A 4 17.87 21.53 15.61
CA SER A 4 16.47 21.26 15.88
C SER A 4 16.28 19.75 16.06
N ASP A 5 15.84 19.34 17.25
CA ASP A 5 15.65 17.95 17.66
C ASP A 5 14.69 17.17 16.73
N PRO A 6 15.17 16.11 16.05
CA PRO A 6 14.35 15.30 15.13
C PRO A 6 13.46 14.25 15.84
N ILE A 7 13.49 14.19 17.18
CA ILE A 7 12.91 13.08 17.93
C ILE A 7 11.43 13.33 18.26
N MET A 8 11.00 14.56 18.56
CA MET A 8 9.61 14.82 19.00
C MET A 8 8.55 14.75 17.89
N ARG A 9 8.93 14.97 16.62
CA ARG A 9 7.99 14.84 15.48
C ARG A 9 7.71 13.38 15.14
N SER A 10 8.63 12.45 15.42
CA SER A 10 8.44 11.02 15.12
C SER A 10 7.41 10.35 16.05
N TYR A 11 7.38 10.73 17.33
CA TYR A 11 6.47 10.16 18.32
C TYR A 11 4.99 10.52 18.11
N CYS A 12 4.69 11.70 17.54
CA CYS A 12 3.30 12.10 17.29
C CYS A 12 2.70 11.43 16.03
N PHE A 13 3.53 11.15 15.01
CA PHE A 13 3.09 10.47 13.79
C PHE A 13 2.86 8.96 13.98
N ILE A 14 3.62 8.30 14.86
CA ILE A 14 3.50 6.85 15.11
C ILE A 14 2.20 6.51 15.86
N VAL A 15 1.79 7.34 16.83
CA VAL A 15 0.57 7.11 17.64
C VAL A 15 -0.71 7.30 16.82
N VAL A 16 -0.72 8.21 15.84
CA VAL A 16 -1.87 8.45 14.96
C VAL A 16 -2.02 7.35 13.89
N PHE A 17 -0.91 6.78 13.39
CA PHE A 17 -0.95 5.68 12.42
C PHE A 17 -1.42 4.34 13.01
N THR A 18 -1.15 4.07 14.30
CA THR A 18 -1.58 2.82 14.94
C THR A 18 -3.06 2.77 15.32
N LEU A 19 -3.76 3.92 15.35
CA LEU A 19 -5.20 3.99 15.65
C LEU A 19 -6.10 3.95 14.41
N PHE A 20 -5.58 4.22 13.21
CA PHE A 20 -6.34 4.17 11.95
C PHE A 20 -6.37 2.79 11.28
N ALA A 21 -5.60 1.81 11.75
CA ALA A 21 -5.47 0.48 11.12
C ALA A 21 -6.42 -0.60 11.69
N LEU A 22 -7.38 -0.24 12.55
CA LEU A 22 -8.31 -1.19 13.20
C LEU A 22 -9.77 -1.13 12.68
N SER A 23 -10.06 -0.34 11.64
CA SER A 23 -11.39 -0.28 11.03
C SER A 23 -11.36 -0.77 9.58
N ALA A 24 -11.25 -2.07 9.40
CA ALA A 24 -11.46 -2.71 8.10
C ALA A 24 -12.07 -4.10 8.26
N THR A 25 -13.36 -4.18 8.60
CA THR A 25 -14.13 -5.43 8.45
C THR A 25 -15.60 -5.19 8.11
N GLN A 26 -15.94 -5.66 6.89
CA GLN A 26 -17.19 -6.31 6.45
C GLN A 26 -18.45 -5.49 6.13
N ALA A 27 -18.77 -5.47 4.84
CA ALA A 27 -20.15 -5.45 4.33
C ALA A 27 -20.22 -6.31 3.05
N SER A 28 -20.74 -7.54 3.17
CA SER A 28 -21.12 -8.37 2.03
C SER A 28 -22.37 -9.18 2.39
N VAL A 29 -23.54 -8.61 2.09
CA VAL A 29 -24.81 -9.33 2.08
C VAL A 29 -25.29 -9.37 0.63
N GLY A 30 -25.00 -10.47 -0.07
CA GLY A 30 -25.59 -10.80 -1.36
C GLY A 30 -26.68 -11.86 -1.16
N LEU A 31 -27.93 -11.49 -1.40
CA LEU A 31 -29.05 -12.44 -1.48
C LEU A 31 -29.16 -12.99 -2.91
N PRO A 32 -29.41 -14.30 -3.11
CA PRO A 32 -29.69 -14.86 -4.43
C PRO A 32 -31.17 -14.68 -4.80
N ALA A 33 -31.43 -14.12 -5.99
CA ALA A 33 -32.73 -14.14 -6.63
C ALA A 33 -32.98 -15.52 -7.27
N LYS A 34 -34.08 -16.15 -6.86
CA LYS A 34 -34.55 -17.45 -7.35
C LYS A 34 -35.28 -17.22 -8.69
N PHE A 35 -34.70 -17.67 -9.79
CA PHE A 35 -35.36 -17.71 -11.10
C PHE A 35 -36.14 -19.03 -11.23
N GLU A 36 -37.47 -18.98 -11.23
CA GLU A 36 -38.33 -20.09 -11.63
C GLU A 36 -38.39 -20.19 -13.17
N GLY A 37 -37.70 -21.18 -13.72
CA GLY A 37 -37.83 -21.57 -15.12
C GLY A 37 -39.04 -22.48 -15.31
N LYS A 38 -40.10 -21.99 -15.97
CA LYS A 38 -41.28 -22.76 -16.36
C LYS A 38 -40.94 -23.65 -17.56
N ALA A 39 -40.89 -24.96 -17.33
CA ALA A 39 -40.78 -25.96 -18.40
C ALA A 39 -42.02 -25.89 -19.32
N ARG A 40 -41.82 -25.54 -20.59
CA ARG A 40 -42.86 -25.56 -21.61
C ARG A 40 -42.78 -26.90 -22.35
N SER A 41 -43.72 -27.79 -22.06
CA SER A 41 -43.91 -29.06 -22.76
C SER A 41 -44.27 -28.78 -24.22
N TYR A 42 -43.38 -29.14 -25.16
CA TYR A 42 -43.66 -29.11 -26.59
C TYR A 42 -44.19 -30.49 -27.01
N GLN A 43 -45.39 -30.51 -27.57
CA GLN A 43 -46.10 -31.70 -28.02
C GLN A 43 -45.37 -32.30 -29.24
N SER A 44 -44.76 -33.47 -29.07
CA SER A 44 -44.09 -34.18 -30.17
C SER A 44 -45.12 -34.76 -31.12
N LYS A 45 -44.98 -34.43 -32.42
CA LYS A 45 -45.59 -35.18 -33.52
C LYS A 45 -45.05 -36.62 -33.51
N GLY A 46 -45.89 -37.57 -33.93
CA GLY A 46 -45.68 -39.00 -33.77
C GLY A 46 -44.38 -39.51 -34.40
N VAL A 47 -43.53 -40.09 -33.56
CA VAL A 47 -42.31 -40.80 -33.94
C VAL A 47 -42.66 -42.27 -34.16
N ILE A 48 -42.26 -42.82 -35.31
CA ILE A 48 -42.45 -44.24 -35.61
C ILE A 48 -41.43 -45.02 -34.77
N ARG A 49 -41.90 -45.70 -33.72
CA ARG A 49 -41.08 -46.60 -32.91
C ARG A 49 -40.80 -47.87 -33.71
N SER A 50 -39.57 -48.03 -34.17
CA SER A 50 -39.09 -49.34 -34.61
C SER A 50 -39.10 -50.30 -33.41
N ARG A 51 -39.38 -51.56 -33.71
CA ARG A 51 -39.58 -52.73 -32.82
C ARG A 51 -38.94 -52.56 -31.43
N ARG A 52 -39.72 -52.79 -30.34
CA ARG A 52 -39.37 -52.62 -28.90
C ARG A 52 -37.98 -53.17 -28.52
N GLU A 53 -36.91 -52.48 -28.90
CA GLU A 53 -35.58 -52.62 -28.32
C GLU A 53 -35.55 -51.67 -27.13
N ASP A 54 -35.45 -52.24 -25.93
CA ASP A 54 -35.22 -51.45 -24.74
C ASP A 54 -33.82 -50.86 -24.87
N CYS A 55 -33.70 -49.55 -25.10
CA CYS A 55 -32.40 -48.89 -25.29
C CYS A 55 -31.83 -48.53 -23.90
N PRO A 56 -30.92 -49.31 -23.31
CA PRO A 56 -30.47 -49.12 -21.93
C PRO A 56 -29.69 -47.81 -21.72
N HIS A 57 -29.24 -47.18 -22.80
CA HIS A 57 -28.37 -46.01 -22.78
C HIS A 57 -29.01 -44.76 -23.42
N GLY A 58 -30.33 -44.81 -23.62
CA GLY A 58 -31.12 -43.75 -24.24
C GLY A 58 -31.13 -43.79 -25.77
N THR A 59 -31.85 -42.84 -26.35
CA THR A 59 -32.14 -42.80 -27.79
C THR A 59 -31.65 -41.49 -28.44
N PHE A 60 -31.51 -41.52 -29.77
CA PHE A 60 -31.26 -40.34 -30.61
C PHE A 60 -32.12 -40.42 -31.87
N ASN A 61 -32.46 -39.27 -32.47
CA ASN A 61 -33.25 -39.23 -33.70
C ASN A 61 -32.32 -39.24 -34.91
N HIS A 62 -32.58 -40.13 -35.86
CA HIS A 62 -31.96 -40.15 -37.18
C HIS A 62 -33.05 -40.34 -38.23
N GLU A 63 -33.19 -39.37 -39.16
CA GLU A 63 -34.20 -39.43 -40.24
C GLU A 63 -35.65 -39.69 -39.76
N ASN A 64 -36.06 -39.09 -38.64
CA ASN A 64 -37.36 -39.30 -37.95
C ASN A 64 -37.56 -40.71 -37.35
N ILE A 65 -36.48 -41.49 -37.23
CA ILE A 65 -36.45 -42.80 -36.56
C ILE A 65 -35.75 -42.64 -35.21
N GLU A 66 -36.34 -43.22 -34.16
CA GLU A 66 -35.72 -43.27 -32.84
C GLU A 66 -34.74 -44.44 -32.76
N CYS A 67 -33.44 -44.13 -32.69
CA CYS A 67 -32.33 -45.08 -32.66
C CYS A 67 -31.73 -45.20 -31.25
N CYS A 68 -31.22 -46.37 -30.87
CA CYS A 68 -30.49 -46.52 -29.61
C CYS A 68 -29.10 -45.86 -29.69
N LYS A 69 -28.67 -45.17 -28.62
CA LYS A 69 -27.30 -44.65 -28.49
C LYS A 69 -26.28 -45.77 -28.28
N CYS A 70 -25.05 -45.52 -28.71
CA CYS A 70 -23.90 -46.35 -28.38
C CYS A 70 -23.49 -46.16 -26.92
N ASN A 71 -22.94 -47.22 -26.31
CA ASN A 71 -22.47 -47.16 -24.94
C ASN A 71 -21.22 -46.29 -24.80
N LYS A 72 -20.84 -45.92 -23.57
CA LYS A 72 -19.54 -45.30 -23.30
C LYS A 72 -18.40 -46.20 -23.82
N GLY A 73 -17.36 -45.56 -24.34
CA GLY A 73 -16.25 -46.21 -25.04
C GLY A 73 -16.59 -46.85 -26.37
N GLN A 74 -17.72 -46.46 -26.95
CA GLN A 74 -18.06 -46.75 -28.32
C GLN A 74 -18.42 -45.46 -29.08
N ARG A 75 -18.31 -45.54 -30.40
CA ARG A 75 -18.78 -44.56 -31.38
C ARG A 75 -19.81 -45.20 -32.30
N LEU A 76 -20.62 -44.36 -32.93
CA LEU A 76 -21.55 -44.73 -33.97
C LEU A 76 -20.77 -45.10 -35.23
N LYS A 77 -21.03 -46.31 -35.74
CA LYS A 77 -20.50 -46.77 -37.03
C LYS A 77 -21.54 -46.60 -38.13
N GLU A 78 -22.76 -47.06 -37.86
CA GLU A 78 -23.92 -46.93 -38.76
C GLU A 78 -25.15 -46.61 -37.93
N ALA A 79 -25.92 -45.62 -38.37
CA ALA A 79 -27.20 -45.28 -37.73
C ALA A 79 -28.25 -46.37 -37.98
N CYS A 80 -29.26 -46.42 -37.12
CA CYS A 80 -30.37 -47.34 -37.32
C CYS A 80 -31.21 -46.93 -38.53
N THR A 81 -31.88 -47.91 -39.14
CA THR A 81 -32.88 -47.68 -40.18
C THR A 81 -34.22 -48.23 -39.71
N ALA A 82 -35.27 -48.15 -40.54
CA ALA A 82 -36.57 -48.72 -40.19
C ALA A 82 -36.52 -50.23 -39.91
N THR A 83 -35.48 -50.92 -40.40
CA THR A 83 -35.31 -52.38 -40.32
C THR A 83 -34.05 -52.85 -39.60
N SER A 84 -33.06 -51.97 -39.38
CA SER A 84 -31.78 -52.32 -38.75
C SER A 84 -31.52 -51.50 -37.50
N SER A 85 -30.96 -52.12 -36.47
CA SER A 85 -30.57 -51.44 -35.22
C SER A 85 -29.24 -50.70 -35.38
N THR A 86 -28.97 -49.75 -34.46
CA THR A 86 -27.74 -48.96 -34.45
C THR A 86 -26.51 -49.85 -34.34
N LYS A 87 -25.51 -49.65 -35.21
CA LYS A 87 -24.21 -50.33 -35.10
C LYS A 87 -23.18 -49.44 -34.43
N CYS A 88 -22.56 -49.97 -33.38
CA CYS A 88 -21.56 -49.29 -32.58
C CYS A 88 -20.20 -49.98 -32.70
N GLU A 89 -19.14 -49.19 -32.65
CA GLU A 89 -17.75 -49.66 -32.72
C GLU A 89 -16.98 -49.16 -31.50
N LYS A 90 -16.05 -49.96 -30.96
CA LYS A 90 -15.24 -49.54 -29.81
C LYS A 90 -14.30 -48.40 -30.21
N CYS A 91 -14.03 -47.51 -29.26
CA CYS A 91 -13.01 -46.49 -29.45
C CYS A 91 -11.63 -47.13 -29.68
N GLU A 92 -10.86 -46.52 -30.58
CA GLU A 92 -9.49 -46.91 -30.89
C GLU A 92 -8.55 -46.48 -29.76
N ASN A 93 -7.36 -47.11 -29.68
CA ASN A 93 -6.37 -46.74 -28.68
C ASN A 93 -5.98 -45.27 -28.79
N GLY A 94 -5.98 -44.56 -27.66
CA GLY A 94 -5.75 -43.11 -27.62
C GLY A 94 -7.02 -42.27 -27.80
N THR A 95 -8.19 -42.89 -27.91
CA THR A 95 -9.48 -42.19 -27.97
C THR A 95 -10.48 -42.73 -26.95
N TYR A 96 -11.45 -41.91 -26.55
CA TYR A 96 -12.44 -42.25 -25.54
C TYR A 96 -13.79 -41.58 -25.81
N ASN A 97 -14.85 -42.12 -25.21
CA ASN A 97 -16.14 -41.44 -25.07
C ASN A 97 -16.70 -41.79 -23.69
N SER A 98 -16.83 -40.81 -22.79
CA SER A 98 -17.17 -41.08 -21.38
C SER A 98 -18.65 -41.38 -21.14
N LEU A 99 -19.51 -40.97 -22.06
CA LEU A 99 -20.97 -41.08 -21.97
C LEU A 99 -21.58 -41.82 -23.16
N PRO A 100 -22.79 -42.38 -23.01
CA PRO A 100 -23.57 -42.86 -24.13
C PRO A 100 -23.82 -41.78 -25.17
N ASN A 101 -23.55 -42.12 -26.43
CA ASN A 101 -23.45 -41.12 -27.50
C ASN A 101 -23.92 -41.67 -28.86
N ALA A 102 -24.06 -40.77 -29.82
CA ALA A 102 -24.30 -41.07 -31.23
C ALA A 102 -23.23 -40.38 -32.11
N LEU A 103 -22.01 -40.24 -31.56
CA LEU A 103 -20.90 -39.56 -32.22
C LEU A 103 -20.25 -40.50 -33.23
N LEU A 104 -19.90 -39.99 -34.41
CA LEU A 104 -19.23 -40.77 -35.46
C LEU A 104 -17.76 -41.07 -35.13
N SER A 105 -17.18 -40.32 -34.20
CA SER A 105 -15.80 -40.44 -33.72
C SER A 105 -15.74 -40.50 -32.19
N CYS A 106 -14.63 -41.02 -31.67
CA CYS A 106 -14.29 -40.88 -30.26
C CYS A 106 -13.42 -39.64 -30.05
N GLU A 107 -13.47 -39.06 -28.85
CA GLU A 107 -12.62 -37.93 -28.46
C GLU A 107 -11.17 -38.37 -28.30
N LEU A 108 -10.23 -37.50 -28.64
CA LEU A 108 -8.81 -37.79 -28.46
C LEU A 108 -8.42 -37.63 -27.00
N CYS A 109 -7.66 -38.59 -26.47
CA CYS A 109 -7.12 -38.49 -25.12
C CYS A 109 -6.02 -37.42 -25.03
N ILE A 110 -5.97 -36.70 -23.91
CA ILE A 110 -4.91 -35.73 -23.66
C ILE A 110 -3.57 -36.43 -23.39
N SER A 111 -2.47 -35.72 -23.68
CA SER A 111 -1.11 -36.15 -23.37
C SER A 111 -0.51 -35.35 -22.22
N CYS A 112 0.08 -36.06 -21.25
CA CYS A 112 0.82 -35.46 -20.13
C CYS A 112 2.31 -35.23 -20.46
N SER A 113 2.78 -35.60 -21.65
CA SER A 113 4.20 -35.52 -22.04
C SER A 113 4.58 -34.17 -22.65
N GLN A 114 3.86 -33.12 -22.29
CA GLN A 114 4.10 -31.77 -22.81
C GLN A 114 5.48 -31.29 -22.33
N PRO A 115 6.35 -30.80 -23.23
CA PRO A 115 7.68 -30.33 -22.84
C PRO A 115 7.54 -29.16 -21.86
N ASN A 116 8.37 -29.17 -20.82
CA ASN A 116 8.42 -28.15 -19.75
C ASN A 116 7.15 -28.04 -18.87
N ALA A 117 6.13 -28.88 -19.06
CA ALA A 117 4.91 -28.84 -18.24
C ALA A 117 5.07 -29.52 -16.87
N ASN A 118 6.09 -30.36 -16.71
CA ASN A 118 6.37 -31.15 -15.49
C ASN A 118 5.18 -31.99 -15.01
N LEU A 119 4.49 -32.63 -15.96
CA LEU A 119 3.36 -33.52 -15.73
C LEU A 119 3.76 -34.99 -15.88
N ASP A 120 3.06 -35.87 -15.16
CA ASP A 120 3.08 -37.33 -15.29
C ASP A 120 1.64 -37.86 -15.43
N VAL A 121 1.51 -39.05 -16.02
CA VAL A 121 0.21 -39.74 -16.11
C VAL A 121 -0.17 -40.29 -14.74
N ARG A 122 -1.32 -39.84 -14.22
CA ARG A 122 -1.94 -40.38 -13.01
C ARG A 122 -2.85 -41.56 -13.33
N GLU A 123 -3.72 -41.38 -14.31
CA GLU A 123 -4.62 -42.43 -14.82
C GLU A 123 -4.47 -42.48 -16.34
N PRO A 124 -4.24 -43.67 -16.94
CA PRO A 124 -4.08 -43.79 -18.38
C PRO A 124 -5.42 -43.61 -19.11
N CYS A 125 -5.33 -43.17 -20.37
CA CYS A 125 -6.45 -43.18 -21.30
C CYS A 125 -7.05 -44.58 -21.42
N THR A 126 -8.38 -44.66 -21.40
CA THR A 126 -9.15 -45.87 -21.69
C THR A 126 -10.22 -45.54 -22.71
N SER A 127 -10.89 -46.53 -23.31
CA SER A 127 -12.00 -46.25 -24.21
C SER A 127 -13.12 -45.45 -23.54
N VAL A 128 -13.27 -45.51 -22.22
CA VAL A 128 -14.36 -44.84 -21.48
C VAL A 128 -13.92 -43.59 -20.72
N SER A 129 -12.64 -43.25 -20.71
CA SER A 129 -12.11 -42.13 -19.92
C SER A 129 -10.85 -41.53 -20.52
N ASP A 130 -10.75 -40.21 -20.46
CA ASP A 130 -9.54 -39.48 -20.82
C ASP A 130 -8.36 -39.83 -19.88
N THR A 131 -7.15 -39.53 -20.35
CA THR A 131 -5.95 -39.49 -19.52
C THR A 131 -6.11 -38.44 -18.42
N LYS A 132 -5.74 -38.77 -17.18
CA LYS A 132 -5.60 -37.75 -16.12
C LYS A 132 -4.13 -37.49 -15.85
N CYS A 133 -3.75 -36.22 -15.93
CA CYS A 133 -2.40 -35.78 -15.62
C CYS A 133 -2.29 -35.36 -14.15
N GLN A 134 -1.09 -35.44 -13.60
CA GLN A 134 -0.73 -34.87 -12.31
C GLN A 134 0.65 -34.24 -12.38
N CYS A 135 0.97 -33.34 -11.46
CA CYS A 135 2.32 -32.82 -11.34
C CYS A 135 3.31 -33.93 -10.98
N LYS A 136 4.51 -33.85 -11.58
CA LYS A 136 5.67 -34.64 -11.19
C LYS A 136 5.98 -34.45 -9.71
N LYS A 137 6.74 -35.39 -9.15
CA LYS A 137 7.28 -35.26 -7.81
C LYS A 137 8.01 -33.91 -7.66
N ASP A 138 7.86 -33.28 -6.50
CA ASP A 138 8.46 -31.99 -6.17
C ASP A 138 8.00 -30.83 -7.08
N HIS A 139 6.81 -30.94 -7.66
CA HIS A 139 6.13 -29.86 -8.38
C HIS A 139 4.68 -29.67 -7.93
N TYR A 140 4.17 -28.45 -8.09
CA TYR A 140 2.81 -28.06 -7.70
C TYR A 140 2.11 -27.22 -8.79
N CYS A 141 0.79 -27.31 -8.83
CA CYS A 141 -0.04 -26.51 -9.71
C CYS A 141 -0.47 -25.20 -9.04
N ILE A 142 -0.41 -24.09 -9.77
CA ILE A 142 -0.99 -22.82 -9.32
C ILE A 142 -2.50 -22.85 -9.61
N GLY A 143 -3.34 -22.55 -8.61
CA GLY A 143 -4.79 -22.48 -8.78
C GLY A 143 -5.59 -23.68 -8.28
N GLY A 144 -4.96 -24.64 -7.58
CA GLY A 144 -5.67 -25.64 -6.78
C GLY A 144 -6.38 -26.76 -7.55
N MET A 145 -6.41 -26.73 -8.88
CA MET A 145 -7.10 -27.74 -9.69
C MET A 145 -6.16 -28.87 -10.10
N LYS A 146 -6.27 -30.02 -9.43
CA LYS A 146 -5.42 -31.19 -9.66
C LYS A 146 -5.56 -31.79 -11.06
N ASP A 147 -6.79 -31.88 -11.58
CA ASP A 147 -7.09 -32.64 -12.80
C ASP A 147 -7.10 -31.77 -14.08
N THR A 148 -7.02 -30.44 -13.97
CA THR A 148 -6.95 -29.51 -15.11
C THR A 148 -5.62 -28.76 -15.19
N CYS A 149 -4.66 -29.14 -14.34
CA CYS A 149 -3.36 -28.49 -14.31
C CYS A 149 -2.60 -28.71 -15.62
N ARG A 150 -2.33 -27.62 -16.35
CA ARG A 150 -1.55 -27.65 -17.59
C ARG A 150 -0.06 -27.40 -17.38
N LEU A 151 0.32 -26.82 -16.24
CA LEU A 151 1.70 -26.42 -15.96
C LEU A 151 1.99 -26.55 -14.46
N CYS A 152 3.02 -27.33 -14.13
CA CYS A 152 3.47 -27.53 -12.76
C CYS A 152 4.79 -26.82 -12.50
N ASN A 153 4.83 -26.09 -11.38
CA ASN A 153 5.97 -25.30 -10.94
C ASN A 153 6.78 -26.10 -9.91
N PRO A 154 8.11 -25.97 -9.89
CA PRO A 154 8.94 -26.65 -8.90
C PRO A 154 8.63 -26.14 -7.48
N CYS A 155 8.63 -27.06 -6.52
CA CYS A 155 8.45 -26.73 -5.11
C CYS A 155 9.65 -25.95 -4.55
N LYS A 156 9.37 -25.02 -3.63
CA LYS A 156 10.41 -24.28 -2.91
C LYS A 156 11.17 -25.19 -1.94
N MET A 157 12.49 -25.10 -1.94
CA MET A 157 13.34 -25.78 -0.96
C MET A 157 13.62 -24.87 0.24
N CYS A 158 13.47 -25.40 1.45
CA CYS A 158 13.58 -24.61 2.69
C CYS A 158 14.96 -24.64 3.36
N GLY A 159 15.94 -25.36 2.79
CA GLY A 159 17.31 -25.39 3.32
C GLY A 159 17.36 -25.66 4.83
N HIS A 160 18.07 -24.81 5.56
CA HIS A 160 18.23 -24.90 7.02
C HIS A 160 17.00 -24.45 7.83
N ASP A 161 16.10 -23.67 7.24
CA ASP A 161 14.94 -23.14 7.97
C ASP A 161 13.92 -24.25 8.29
N GLY A 162 13.97 -25.37 7.54
CA GLY A 162 13.04 -26.48 7.71
C GLY A 162 11.66 -26.21 7.12
N ILE A 163 10.90 -27.27 6.91
CA ILE A 163 9.59 -27.23 6.26
C ILE A 163 8.52 -26.98 7.33
N LYS A 164 7.71 -25.93 7.14
CA LYS A 164 6.50 -25.66 7.92
C LYS A 164 5.32 -26.43 7.34
N GLU A 165 5.12 -26.33 6.02
CA GLU A 165 4.09 -27.08 5.30
C GLU A 165 4.71 -27.74 4.06
N PRO A 166 4.49 -29.05 3.85
CA PRO A 166 5.09 -29.79 2.75
C PRO A 166 4.49 -29.38 1.41
N CYS A 167 5.24 -29.60 0.34
CA CYS A 167 4.70 -29.45 -1.01
C CYS A 167 3.58 -30.45 -1.29
N THR A 168 2.56 -30.01 -2.01
CA THR A 168 1.51 -30.89 -2.54
C THR A 168 1.34 -30.65 -4.04
N ALA A 169 0.57 -31.50 -4.72
CA ALA A 169 0.27 -31.30 -6.14
C ALA A 169 -0.42 -29.95 -6.46
N THR A 170 -0.96 -29.26 -5.45
CA THR A 170 -1.74 -28.02 -5.60
C THR A 170 -1.21 -26.85 -4.77
N SER A 171 -0.19 -27.06 -3.94
CA SER A 171 0.36 -26.02 -3.06
C SER A 171 1.87 -26.12 -2.97
N ASN A 172 2.53 -24.97 -2.94
CA ASN A 172 3.97 -24.89 -2.74
C ASN A 172 4.36 -25.27 -1.30
N THR A 173 5.65 -25.54 -1.09
CA THR A 173 6.25 -25.70 0.23
C THR A 173 6.29 -24.37 0.96
N VAL A 174 5.91 -24.38 2.24
CA VAL A 174 6.05 -23.23 3.15
C VAL A 174 7.21 -23.52 4.11
N CYS A 175 8.17 -22.59 4.21
CA CYS A 175 9.32 -22.73 5.09
C CYS A 175 9.02 -22.11 6.46
N ASN A 176 9.71 -22.57 7.51
CA ASN A 176 9.67 -21.83 8.76
C ASN A 176 10.26 -20.43 8.53
N GLY A 177 9.57 -19.41 9.03
CA GLY A 177 10.19 -18.11 9.13
C GLY A 177 11.25 -18.17 10.21
N LYS A 178 12.41 -17.52 9.99
CA LYS A 178 13.21 -17.08 11.12
C LYS A 178 12.30 -16.18 11.95
N SER A 179 12.05 -16.56 13.20
CA SER A 179 11.51 -15.64 14.18
C SER A 179 12.55 -14.55 14.39
N GLU A 180 12.61 -13.58 13.48
CA GLU A 180 13.29 -12.32 13.72
C GLU A 180 12.69 -11.79 15.03
N GLY A 181 13.56 -11.59 16.02
CA GLY A 181 13.20 -11.41 17.42
C GLY A 181 11.90 -10.65 17.57
N GLY A 182 10.88 -11.34 18.08
CA GLY A 182 9.55 -10.78 18.24
C GLY A 182 9.61 -9.47 19.00
N ILE A 183 8.55 -8.67 18.97
CA ILE A 183 8.50 -7.30 19.50
C ILE A 183 8.81 -7.22 21.03
N LEU A 184 8.86 -8.38 21.73
CA LEU A 184 9.07 -8.51 23.18
C LEU A 184 10.37 -7.89 23.76
N PRO A 185 11.58 -8.17 23.26
CA PRO A 185 12.81 -7.55 23.75
C PRO A 185 12.89 -6.07 23.36
N ILE A 186 12.25 -5.65 22.26
CA ILE A 186 12.17 -4.23 21.86
C ILE A 186 11.28 -3.47 22.85
N ILE A 187 10.12 -4.01 23.22
CA ILE A 187 9.23 -3.39 24.22
C ILE A 187 9.94 -3.29 25.58
N LEU A 188 10.59 -4.36 26.04
CA LEU A 188 11.34 -4.33 27.31
C LEU A 188 12.47 -3.30 27.26
N GLY A 189 13.19 -3.20 26.14
CA GLY A 189 14.23 -2.19 25.95
C GLY A 189 13.69 -0.76 25.98
N VAL A 190 12.59 -0.48 25.30
CA VAL A 190 11.96 0.86 25.25
C VAL A 190 11.40 1.26 26.62
N VAL A 191 10.81 0.34 27.38
CA VAL A 191 10.32 0.63 28.74
C VAL A 191 11.49 0.97 29.67
N LEU A 192 12.59 0.21 29.59
CA LEU A 192 13.76 0.46 30.42
C LEU A 192 14.41 1.82 30.10
N THR A 193 14.49 2.19 28.81
CA THR A 193 15.07 3.48 28.40
C THR A 193 14.20 4.66 28.83
N ILE A 194 12.87 4.56 28.76
CA ILE A 194 11.95 5.61 29.23
C ILE A 194 12.12 5.82 30.75
N LEU A 195 12.22 4.74 31.53
CA LEU A 195 12.44 4.84 32.98
C LEU A 195 13.78 5.51 33.31
N ILE A 196 14.86 5.13 32.63
CA ILE A 196 16.18 5.73 32.82
C ILE A 196 16.18 7.22 32.43
N CYS A 197 15.57 7.58 31.29
CA CYS A 197 15.42 8.96 30.85
C CYS A 197 14.57 9.80 31.82
N GLY A 198 13.50 9.22 32.39
CA GLY A 198 12.68 9.87 33.41
C GLY A 198 13.48 10.14 34.70
N ILE A 199 14.28 9.17 35.15
CA ILE A 199 15.14 9.33 36.33
C ILE A 199 16.23 10.38 36.05
N ALA A 200 16.90 10.30 34.91
CA ALA A 200 17.91 11.29 34.52
C ALA A 200 17.32 12.71 34.40
N GLY A 201 16.11 12.83 33.84
CA GLY A 201 15.38 14.09 33.73
C GLY A 201 14.98 14.67 35.08
N THR A 202 14.52 13.85 36.02
CA THR A 202 14.18 14.31 37.38
C THR A 202 15.43 14.71 38.15
N VAL A 203 16.51 13.93 38.08
CA VAL A 203 17.82 14.29 38.67
C VAL A 203 18.32 15.60 38.08
N PHE A 204 18.28 15.76 36.75
CA PHE A 204 18.67 16.99 36.06
C PHE A 204 17.79 18.18 36.48
N PHE A 205 16.48 17.97 36.64
CA PHE A 205 15.55 19.01 37.10
C PHE A 205 15.84 19.43 38.54
N LEU A 206 16.11 18.48 39.44
CA LEU A 206 16.52 18.75 40.82
C LEU A 206 17.89 19.45 40.87
N TRP A 207 18.83 19.06 40.01
CA TRP A 207 20.13 19.71 39.87
C TRP A 207 19.98 21.15 39.36
N LYS A 208 19.12 21.38 38.37
CA LYS A 208 18.79 22.70 37.82
C LYS A 208 18.06 23.56 38.86
N LYS A 209 17.16 22.98 39.65
CA LYS A 209 16.46 23.66 40.75
C LYS A 209 17.46 24.06 41.86
N LYS A 210 18.36 23.16 42.25
CA LYS A 210 19.43 23.43 43.23
C LYS A 210 20.41 24.51 42.74
N ARG A 211 20.78 24.50 41.45
CA ARG A 211 21.59 25.56 40.84
C ARG A 211 20.87 26.91 40.84
N ARG A 212 19.56 26.95 40.54
CA ARG A 212 18.76 28.19 40.65
C ARG A 212 18.73 28.74 42.08
N THR A 213 18.53 27.89 43.10
CA THR A 213 18.55 28.32 44.50
C THR A 213 19.94 28.80 44.98
N GLN A 214 21.03 28.20 44.50
CA GLN A 214 22.39 28.72 44.77
C GLN A 214 22.66 30.06 44.05
N GLN A 215 22.05 30.27 42.88
CA GLN A 215 22.15 31.52 42.12
C GLN A 215 21.36 32.66 42.79
N ASP A 216 20.25 32.36 43.47
CA ASP A 216 19.48 33.36 44.23
C ASP A 216 20.16 33.78 45.54
N ILE A 217 20.87 32.89 46.25
CA ILE A 217 21.61 33.23 47.49
C ILE A 217 22.88 34.05 47.20
N SER A 218 23.50 33.86 46.03
CA SER A 218 24.74 34.57 45.65
C SER A 218 24.50 35.92 44.94
N ARG A 219 23.23 36.28 44.65
CA ARG A 219 22.86 37.49 43.91
C ARG A 219 22.43 38.67 44.80
N GLN A 220 22.45 38.53 46.13
CA GLN A 220 22.12 39.63 47.04
C GLN A 220 23.37 40.33 47.62
N GLU A 221 24.59 39.94 47.25
CA GLU A 221 25.81 40.58 47.78
C GLU A 221 26.82 41.09 46.74
N ASN A 222 26.67 40.86 45.43
CA ASN A 222 27.58 41.44 44.44
C ASN A 222 26.88 41.68 43.11
N GLY A 223 26.79 42.95 42.71
CA GLY A 223 26.52 43.32 41.32
C GLY A 223 25.34 44.25 41.13
N ASN A 224 25.50 45.47 41.63
CA ASN A 224 24.82 46.64 41.08
C ASN A 224 25.34 46.83 39.64
N ALA A 225 24.66 46.24 38.66
CA ALA A 225 24.80 46.57 37.24
C ALA A 225 23.53 46.11 36.50
N ILE A 226 22.59 47.03 36.37
CA ILE A 226 21.49 46.93 35.42
C ILE A 226 22.13 47.14 34.04
N LEU A 227 22.24 46.10 33.20
CA LEU A 227 22.15 46.34 31.77
C LEU A 227 20.68 46.19 31.41
N GLU A 228 19.98 47.31 31.53
CA GLU A 228 18.68 47.53 30.92
C GLU A 228 18.75 47.00 29.49
N MET A 229 17.79 46.16 29.09
CA MET A 229 17.40 46.12 27.69
C MET A 229 16.76 47.47 27.44
N VAL A 230 17.58 48.45 27.03
CA VAL A 230 17.08 49.73 26.57
C VAL A 230 16.21 49.42 25.35
N PRO A 231 14.90 49.73 25.38
CA PRO A 231 14.10 49.64 24.18
C PRO A 231 14.74 50.57 23.16
N LEU A 232 15.20 50.01 22.04
CA LEU A 232 15.65 50.81 20.91
C LEU A 232 14.45 51.69 20.53
N ASN A 233 14.57 53.00 20.71
CA ASN A 233 13.54 53.95 20.29
C ASN A 233 13.47 53.83 18.76
N VAL A 234 12.50 53.11 18.23
CA VAL A 234 12.33 52.91 16.78
C VAL A 234 11.33 53.95 16.29
N PRO A 235 11.70 54.87 15.39
CA PRO A 235 10.74 55.78 14.80
C PRO A 235 9.76 54.97 13.95
N CYS A 236 8.46 55.29 14.03
CA CYS A 236 7.41 54.67 13.22
C CYS A 236 7.45 55.17 11.77
N VAL A 237 8.54 54.86 11.07
CA VAL A 237 8.78 55.24 9.67
C VAL A 237 8.26 54.15 8.74
N ASP A 238 7.82 54.55 7.56
CA ASP A 238 7.54 53.64 6.45
C ASP A 238 8.82 52.88 6.05
N LEU A 239 8.75 51.55 5.98
CA LEU A 239 9.89 50.71 5.60
C LEU A 239 10.13 50.73 4.11
N SER A 240 9.14 51.12 3.30
CA SER A 240 9.17 51.11 1.84
C SER A 240 10.50 51.61 1.23
N PRO A 241 11.08 52.75 1.65
CA PRO A 241 12.37 53.23 1.13
C PRO A 241 13.59 52.40 1.57
N PHE A 242 13.48 51.62 2.65
CA PHE A 242 14.59 50.86 3.26
C PHE A 242 14.51 49.35 3.02
N VAL A 243 13.46 48.86 2.33
CA VAL A 243 13.20 47.41 2.17
C VAL A 243 14.39 46.67 1.54
N HIS A 244 15.11 47.31 0.61
CA HIS A 244 16.25 46.70 -0.05
C HIS A 244 17.46 46.53 0.90
N ASP A 245 17.83 47.59 1.61
CA ASP A 245 18.94 47.57 2.56
C ASP A 245 18.67 46.62 3.74
N ILE A 246 17.42 46.54 4.18
CA ILE A 246 16.99 45.61 5.23
C ILE A 246 17.03 44.16 4.74
N ALA A 247 16.62 43.89 3.50
CA ALA A 247 16.64 42.54 2.92
C ALA A 247 18.06 41.98 2.73
N GLU A 248 19.07 42.85 2.59
CA GLU A 248 20.48 42.44 2.54
C GLU A 248 21.02 42.03 3.93
N VAL A 249 20.47 42.63 5.00
CA VAL A 249 20.92 42.40 6.38
C VAL A 249 20.21 41.23 7.05
N ILE A 250 18.94 40.97 6.70
CA ILE A 250 18.13 39.91 7.29
C ILE A 250 18.31 38.59 6.52
N GLU A 251 18.55 37.49 7.23
CA GLU A 251 18.59 36.16 6.61
C GLU A 251 17.18 35.69 6.21
N TRP A 252 17.05 35.04 5.06
CA TRP A 252 15.79 34.42 4.59
C TRP A 252 15.06 33.64 5.70
N LYS A 253 15.79 32.82 6.47
CA LYS A 253 15.22 31.99 7.54
C LYS A 253 14.62 32.81 8.68
N ASP A 254 15.24 33.96 9.00
CA ASP A 254 14.71 34.87 10.01
C ASP A 254 13.46 35.57 9.48
N MET A 255 13.47 36.01 8.22
CA MET A 255 12.31 36.63 7.57
C MET A 255 11.13 35.66 7.41
N GLU A 256 11.38 34.42 6.98
CA GLU A 256 10.38 33.34 6.89
C GLU A 256 9.72 33.07 8.25
N ALA A 257 10.52 33.04 9.32
CA ALA A 257 9.99 32.83 10.67
C ALA A 257 9.16 34.02 11.16
N ILE A 258 9.56 35.25 10.84
CA ILE A 258 8.81 36.47 11.15
C ILE A 258 7.47 36.47 10.41
N ALA A 259 7.50 36.28 9.09
CA ALA A 259 6.32 36.21 8.24
C ALA A 259 5.33 35.12 8.70
N THR A 260 5.83 33.93 9.02
CA THR A 260 5.01 32.82 9.54
C THR A 260 4.34 33.19 10.87
N ARG A 261 5.06 33.86 11.77
CA ARG A 261 4.55 34.23 13.11
C ARG A 261 3.55 35.38 13.07
N THR A 262 3.66 36.27 12.08
CA THR A 262 2.70 37.39 11.87
C THR A 262 1.52 37.01 10.98
N GLY A 263 1.38 35.74 10.60
CA GLY A 263 0.22 35.24 9.87
C GLY A 263 0.24 35.50 8.36
N VAL A 264 1.41 35.77 7.76
CA VAL A 264 1.55 35.82 6.30
C VAL A 264 1.13 34.46 5.73
N GLN A 265 0.31 34.48 4.68
CA GLN A 265 -0.19 33.26 4.08
C GLN A 265 0.96 32.37 3.58
N LYS A 266 0.87 31.07 3.89
CA LYS A 266 1.88 30.09 3.49
C LYS A 266 2.08 30.06 1.96
N THR A 267 1.04 30.36 1.19
CA THR A 267 1.12 30.45 -0.28
C THR A 267 2.07 31.55 -0.76
N ILE A 268 2.12 32.69 -0.05
CA ILE A 268 3.03 33.81 -0.37
C ILE A 268 4.47 33.40 -0.05
N ILE A 269 4.70 32.80 1.13
CA ILE A 269 6.03 32.30 1.54
C ILE A 269 6.58 31.28 0.52
N GLU A 270 5.74 30.35 0.08
CA GLU A 270 6.14 29.33 -0.91
C GLU A 270 6.26 29.89 -2.33
N ALA A 271 5.55 30.97 -2.67
CA ALA A 271 5.71 31.69 -3.93
C ALA A 271 7.08 32.39 -3.99
N SER A 272 7.48 33.11 -2.93
CA SER A 272 8.79 33.77 -2.88
C SER A 272 9.96 32.79 -3.04
N LYS A 273 9.87 31.60 -2.40
CA LYS A 273 10.86 30.52 -2.60
C LYS A 273 10.92 30.02 -4.04
N ARG A 274 9.77 29.93 -4.71
CA ARG A 274 9.65 29.39 -6.06
C ARG A 274 10.12 30.37 -7.12
N ASN A 275 9.83 31.66 -6.95
CA ASN A 275 10.17 32.71 -7.90
C ASN A 275 11.69 32.91 -8.01
N HIS A 276 12.43 32.68 -6.92
CA HIS A 276 13.87 32.93 -6.83
C HIS A 276 14.65 31.74 -6.24
N PRO A 277 14.63 30.52 -6.81
CA PRO A 277 15.03 29.27 -6.14
C PRO A 277 16.49 29.20 -5.64
N ASN A 278 17.38 30.07 -6.12
CA ASN A 278 18.80 30.12 -5.73
C ASN A 278 19.26 31.51 -5.27
N ASP A 279 18.35 32.47 -5.12
CA ASP A 279 18.68 33.84 -4.72
C ASP A 279 17.96 34.18 -3.41
N TYR A 280 18.64 33.92 -2.29
CA TYR A 280 18.07 34.16 -0.96
C TYR A 280 17.82 35.64 -0.68
N GLN A 281 18.54 36.54 -1.34
CA GLN A 281 18.36 37.98 -1.17
C GLN A 281 17.07 38.44 -1.86
N GLU A 282 16.85 38.02 -3.10
CA GLU A 282 15.61 38.32 -3.82
C GLU A 282 14.39 37.62 -3.19
N GLN A 283 14.54 36.38 -2.70
CA GLN A 283 13.50 35.72 -1.89
C GLN A 283 13.12 36.59 -0.68
N THR A 284 14.13 37.01 0.10
CA THR A 284 13.93 37.82 1.32
C THR A 284 13.32 39.17 1.00
N LEU A 285 13.74 39.80 -0.09
CA LEU A 285 13.21 41.07 -0.56
C LEU A 285 11.73 40.97 -0.91
N GLU A 286 11.33 39.97 -1.69
CA GLU A 286 9.93 39.74 -2.09
C GLU A 286 9.05 39.48 -0.87
N LEU A 287 9.49 38.60 0.04
CA LEU A 287 8.73 38.29 1.25
C LEU A 287 8.66 39.47 2.23
N LEU A 288 9.73 40.27 2.35
CA LEU A 288 9.76 41.45 3.19
C LEU A 288 8.81 42.53 2.67
N LYS A 289 8.71 42.73 1.35
CA LYS A 289 7.72 43.66 0.75
C LYS A 289 6.29 43.26 1.12
N GLU A 290 5.93 42.01 0.86
CA GLU A 290 4.61 41.46 1.21
C GLU A 290 4.29 41.58 2.70
N TRP A 291 5.30 41.35 3.55
CA TRP A 291 5.15 41.50 4.99
C TRP A 291 4.95 42.96 5.42
N VAL A 292 5.73 43.90 4.86
CA VAL A 292 5.60 45.34 5.14
C VAL A 292 4.23 45.85 4.71
N GLU A 293 3.75 45.46 3.53
CA GLU A 293 2.41 45.83 3.05
C GLU A 293 1.30 45.35 4.01
N GLN A 294 1.45 44.15 4.59
CA GLN A 294 0.49 43.62 5.56
C GLN A 294 0.58 44.28 6.94
N GLN A 295 1.77 44.66 7.41
CA GLN A 295 1.96 45.23 8.75
C GLN A 295 1.79 46.76 8.80
N GLY A 296 1.92 47.44 7.67
CA GLY A 296 1.79 48.91 7.56
C GLY A 296 2.80 49.66 8.42
N MET A 297 2.38 50.78 9.02
CA MET A 297 3.26 51.70 9.76
C MET A 297 3.91 51.09 11.02
N GLN A 298 3.45 49.94 11.51
CA GLN A 298 4.04 49.24 12.66
C GLN A 298 5.14 48.24 12.26
N ALA A 299 5.43 48.11 10.96
CA ALA A 299 6.39 47.14 10.46
C ALA A 299 7.80 47.37 11.05
N SER A 300 8.23 48.61 11.30
CA SER A 300 9.57 48.95 11.80
C SER A 300 9.80 48.46 13.21
N GLU A 301 8.90 48.84 14.11
CA GLU A 301 8.93 48.44 15.51
C GLU A 301 8.79 46.92 15.65
N LYS A 302 7.81 46.32 14.96
CA LYS A 302 7.58 44.86 15.01
C LYS A 302 8.77 44.07 14.47
N LEU A 303 9.41 44.54 13.40
CA LEU A 303 10.57 43.85 12.82
C LEU A 303 11.73 43.80 13.80
N VAL A 304 12.09 44.94 14.39
CA VAL A 304 13.18 45.05 15.37
C VAL A 304 12.85 44.22 16.63
N GLN A 305 11.63 44.32 17.16
CA GLN A 305 11.19 43.54 18.31
C GLN A 305 11.28 42.03 18.06
N MET A 306 10.79 41.55 16.92
CA MET A 306 10.79 40.12 16.61
C MET A 306 12.21 39.58 16.37
N LEU A 307 13.11 40.39 15.78
CA LEU A 307 14.52 40.04 15.66
C LEU A 307 15.20 39.93 17.03
N GLN A 308 14.89 40.82 17.97
CA GLN A 308 15.39 40.76 19.35
C GLN A 308 14.86 39.52 20.10
N GLU A 309 13.56 39.22 19.97
CA GLU A 309 12.92 38.03 20.57
C GLU A 309 13.55 36.73 20.06
N LYS A 310 13.92 36.67 18.78
CA LYS A 310 14.65 35.52 18.19
C LYS A 310 16.14 35.48 18.57
N GLY A 311 16.64 36.43 19.35
CA GLY A 311 18.05 36.49 19.76
C GLY A 311 18.99 37.03 18.69
N ARG A 312 18.48 37.59 17.59
CA ARG A 312 19.25 38.21 16.49
C ARG A 312 19.57 39.68 16.80
N ARG A 313 20.15 39.95 17.97
CA ARG A 313 20.37 41.32 18.50
C ARG A 313 21.21 42.20 17.58
N HIS A 314 22.32 41.68 17.06
CA HIS A 314 23.20 42.41 16.15
C HIS A 314 22.51 42.74 14.80
N THR A 315 21.64 41.86 14.30
CA THR A 315 20.83 42.15 13.10
C THR A 315 19.78 43.21 13.41
N ALA A 316 19.14 43.15 14.58
CA ALA A 316 18.18 44.16 15.02
C ALA A 316 18.81 45.55 15.19
N GLU A 317 20.04 45.62 15.72
CA GLU A 317 20.83 46.85 15.83
C GLU A 317 21.16 47.42 14.44
N LYS A 318 21.61 46.59 13.49
CA LYS A 318 21.84 47.05 12.11
C LYS A 318 20.59 47.58 11.42
N VAL A 319 19.44 46.90 11.59
CA VAL A 319 18.16 47.36 11.05
C VAL A 319 17.75 48.68 11.71
N HIS A 320 17.94 48.81 13.03
CA HIS A 320 17.70 50.05 13.75
C HIS A 320 18.56 51.22 13.23
N ASP A 321 19.85 50.98 12.98
CA ASP A 321 20.78 51.96 12.43
C ASP A 321 20.37 52.42 11.01
N ILE A 322 19.93 51.49 10.15
CA ILE A 322 19.42 51.80 8.80
C ILE A 322 18.22 52.76 8.89
N LEU A 323 17.27 52.47 9.78
CA LEU A 323 16.07 53.27 9.98
C LEU A 323 16.38 54.68 10.55
N HIS A 324 17.38 54.81 11.43
CA HIS A 324 17.78 56.11 11.99
C HIS A 324 18.60 56.97 11.03
N ARG A 325 19.49 56.34 10.26
CA ARG A 325 20.31 57.03 9.28
C ARG A 325 19.46 57.66 8.17
N GLY A 326 18.41 56.97 7.72
CA GLY A 326 17.48 57.47 6.72
C GLY A 326 16.50 58.53 7.20
N SER A 327 16.27 58.63 8.51
CA SER A 327 15.38 59.64 9.11
C SER A 327 16.05 61.00 9.36
N SER A 328 17.37 61.11 9.18
CA SER A 328 18.18 62.31 9.50
C SER A 328 18.58 63.15 8.27
N THR A 329 18.08 62.78 7.09
CA THR A 329 18.23 63.48 5.80
C THR A 329 16.87 63.87 5.28
#